data_AF-A0AAD4BB13-F1
#
_entry.id   AF-A0AAD4BB13-F1
#
_cell.length_a   1.000
_cell.length_b   1.000
_cell.length_c   1.000
_cell.angle_alpha   90.00
_cell.angle_beta   90.00
_cell.angle_gamma   90.00
#
_symmetry.space_group_name_H-M   'P 1'
#
loop_
_entity.id
_entity.type
_entity.pdbx_description
1 polymer ?
#
loop_
_entity_poly.entity_id
_entity_poly.type
_entity_poly.pdbx_seq_one_letter_code
_entity_poly.pdbx_strand_id
1 'polypeptide(L)'
;MPKKVTKTAAKTKAVEGFALDQGKSLASGVDPKVAENKRKEQELQKALIGYAKWDFLAHPAKFGTWNMRALNTSEVQKILDGFGVVGCNRFSKEHLIPLVVKKEYIKEYTYDQEFPDETDLRPLKLDTKVPISYLVAAASGQHRVAALKRWVQNQTAKLKNLEKEARRVKQAASDEHGDQDVAYYNDTVKPQLDNVKAILNNHGYWGVAIYDVDLASVESLTYLSTNQRIHVYKETPEEGLIQKYREMMSPMNPAKRKPEASFVTKGSVFKQWELLTQDYVTKLLGYLLDLGPHFVHSKSFKLSHFHEDMMSSYGGILAYISIRAIERLRRT
;
A
#
# COMPACT_ATOMS: atom_id res chain seq x y z
N MET A 1 3.39 71.92 -41.38
CA MET A 1 4.86 71.95 -41.12
C MET A 1 5.05 72.61 -39.76
N PRO A 2 5.97 72.17 -38.87
CA PRO A 2 7.30 71.54 -39.07
C PRO A 2 7.37 70.08 -38.53
N LYS A 3 8.17 69.13 -39.07
CA LYS A 3 9.65 68.96 -39.02
C LYS A 3 10.17 68.98 -37.57
N LYS A 4 11.06 68.14 -37.06
CA LYS A 4 11.99 67.09 -37.53
C LYS A 4 12.64 66.53 -36.23
N VAL A 5 12.91 65.22 -36.16
CA VAL A 5 14.23 64.59 -35.86
C VAL A 5 15.01 65.17 -34.66
N THR A 6 15.37 64.39 -33.62
CA THR A 6 16.69 63.73 -33.54
C THR A 6 16.79 62.58 -32.52
N LYS A 7 17.66 61.62 -32.89
CA LYS A 7 18.27 60.55 -32.08
C LYS A 7 19.17 61.12 -30.97
N THR A 8 19.29 60.39 -29.85
CA THR A 8 20.60 59.95 -29.32
C THR A 8 20.46 58.77 -28.35
N ALA A 9 21.38 57.82 -28.48
CA ALA A 9 21.58 56.69 -27.58
C ALA A 9 22.55 57.09 -26.44
N ALA A 10 22.46 56.44 -25.28
CA ALA A 10 23.59 55.77 -24.61
C ALA A 10 23.22 55.23 -23.20
N LYS A 11 23.34 53.90 -23.06
CA LYS A 11 23.91 53.13 -21.95
C LYS A 11 23.95 53.76 -20.54
N THR A 12 23.36 53.07 -19.56
CA THR A 12 24.13 52.59 -18.37
C THR A 12 23.46 51.36 -17.75
N LYS A 13 24.24 50.31 -17.50
CA LYS A 13 23.92 49.12 -16.70
C LYS A 13 24.03 49.45 -15.20
N ALA A 14 23.15 48.90 -14.37
CA ALA A 14 23.40 48.28 -13.06
C ALA A 14 22.03 48.07 -12.37
N VAL A 15 21.56 46.84 -12.18
CA VAL A 15 21.83 45.93 -11.04
C VAL A 15 20.99 46.33 -9.81
N GLU A 16 20.17 45.35 -9.40
CA GLU A 16 19.58 45.12 -8.08
C GLU A 16 18.41 46.01 -7.59
N GLY A 17 17.36 45.30 -7.16
CA GLY A 17 16.17 45.86 -6.55
C GLY A 17 15.02 44.85 -6.43
N PHE A 18 15.28 43.67 -5.85
CA PHE A 18 14.21 42.84 -5.30
C PHE A 18 13.77 43.46 -3.98
N ALA A 19 12.65 44.20 -3.98
CA ALA A 19 11.70 44.28 -2.87
C ALA A 19 10.47 45.12 -3.25
N LEU A 20 9.35 44.41 -3.38
CA LEU A 20 8.00 44.74 -2.88
C LEU A 20 7.51 46.19 -3.00
N ASP A 21 6.53 46.40 -3.87
CA ASP A 21 5.29 47.02 -3.39
C ASP A 21 4.05 46.40 -4.07
N GLN A 22 3.03 46.24 -3.25
CA GLN A 22 1.83 45.45 -3.46
C GLN A 22 0.78 46.25 -4.23
N GLY A 23 0.07 45.58 -5.14
CA GLY A 23 -1.24 46.07 -5.57
C GLY A 23 -1.65 45.71 -6.98
N LYS A 24 -2.05 44.44 -7.20
CA LYS A 24 -3.28 44.01 -7.92
C LYS A 24 -3.25 42.53 -8.30
N SER A 25 -3.81 41.71 -7.40
CA SER A 25 -4.72 40.59 -7.69
C SER A 25 -4.52 39.82 -9.01
N LEU A 26 -3.57 38.87 -9.02
CA LEU A 26 -3.62 37.70 -9.90
C LEU A 26 -4.62 36.70 -9.30
N ALA A 27 -5.87 36.74 -9.76
CA ALA A 27 -6.82 35.65 -9.55
C ALA A 27 -6.21 34.36 -10.14
N SER A 28 -5.94 33.41 -9.27
CA SER A 28 -5.20 32.19 -9.56
C SER A 28 -6.01 31.25 -10.46
N GLY A 29 -5.45 30.93 -11.63
CA GLY A 29 -5.99 29.96 -12.58
C GLY A 29 -5.88 28.52 -12.08
N VAL A 30 -6.79 28.11 -11.20
CA VAL A 30 -6.98 26.70 -10.86
C VAL A 30 -7.78 26.04 -11.98
N ASP A 31 -7.28 24.91 -12.49
CA ASP A 31 -8.00 24.09 -13.48
C ASP A 31 -9.44 23.80 -12.99
N PRO A 32 -10.48 24.08 -13.79
CA PRO A 32 -11.87 23.84 -13.42
C PRO A 32 -12.15 22.44 -12.88
N LYS A 33 -11.46 21.41 -13.40
CA LYS A 33 -11.62 20.02 -12.96
C LYS A 33 -11.01 19.77 -11.57
N VAL A 34 -9.92 20.47 -11.24
CA VAL A 34 -9.32 20.44 -9.90
C VAL A 34 -10.24 21.13 -8.89
N ALA A 35 -10.82 22.27 -9.27
CA ALA A 35 -11.81 22.96 -8.43
C ALA A 35 -13.06 22.08 -8.18
N GLU A 36 -13.55 21.40 -9.22
CA GLU A 36 -14.68 20.48 -9.11
C GLU A 36 -14.39 19.27 -8.22
N ASN A 37 -13.24 18.61 -8.38
CA ASN A 37 -12.83 17.50 -7.52
C ASN A 37 -12.70 17.94 -6.05
N LYS A 38 -12.11 19.11 -5.81
CA LYS A 38 -11.99 19.67 -4.46
C LYS A 38 -13.35 19.94 -3.82
N ARG A 39 -14.34 20.41 -4.60
CA ARG A 39 -15.72 20.57 -4.12
C ARG A 39 -16.31 19.23 -3.68
N LYS A 40 -16.16 18.18 -4.50
CA LYS A 40 -16.66 16.83 -4.20
C LYS A 40 -15.96 16.25 -2.96
N GLU A 41 -14.67 16.46 -2.81
CA GLU A 41 -13.92 16.05 -1.62
C GLU A 41 -14.42 16.75 -0.36
N GLN A 42 -14.65 18.06 -0.40
CA GLN A 42 -15.20 18.80 0.74
C GLN A 42 -16.60 18.30 1.13
N GLU A 43 -17.43 17.97 0.15
CA GLU A 43 -18.75 17.39 0.40
C GLU A 43 -18.64 16.01 1.05
N LEU A 44 -17.77 15.14 0.52
CA LEU A 44 -17.51 13.81 1.10
C LEU A 44 -16.93 13.89 2.51
N GLN A 45 -16.07 14.87 2.80
CA GLN A 45 -15.55 15.09 4.15
C GLN A 45 -16.66 15.51 5.13
N LYS A 46 -17.63 16.32 4.69
CA LYS A 46 -18.80 16.67 5.51
C LYS A 46 -19.74 15.49 5.72
N ALA A 47 -19.86 14.62 4.72
CA ALA A 47 -20.66 13.41 4.80
C ALA A 47 -20.00 12.28 5.58
N LEU A 48 -18.68 12.33 5.83
CA LEU A 48 -17.96 11.30 6.58
C LEU A 48 -18.46 11.26 8.04
N ILE A 49 -19.03 10.13 8.43
CA ILE A 49 -19.51 9.86 9.79
C ILE A 49 -18.35 9.32 10.66
N GLY A 50 -17.55 8.42 10.09
CA GLY A 50 -16.43 7.78 10.80
C GLY A 50 -15.99 6.47 10.17
N TYR A 51 -15.32 5.64 10.98
CA TYR A 51 -14.64 4.42 10.59
C TYR A 51 -15.08 3.24 11.46
N ALA A 52 -15.19 2.06 10.87
CA ALA A 52 -15.55 0.84 11.59
C ALA A 52 -15.08 -0.39 10.81
N LYS A 53 -15.41 -1.60 11.30
CA LYS A 53 -15.38 -2.83 10.50
C LYS A 53 -16.78 -3.36 10.26
N TRP A 54 -17.00 -3.91 9.07
CA TRP A 54 -18.28 -4.44 8.62
C TRP A 54 -18.13 -5.88 8.11
N ASP A 55 -18.99 -6.79 8.57
CA ASP A 55 -19.00 -8.18 8.08
C ASP A 55 -19.79 -8.28 6.77
N PHE A 56 -19.08 -8.22 5.64
CA PHE A 56 -19.69 -8.31 4.31
C PHE A 56 -20.24 -9.69 3.97
N LEU A 57 -19.83 -10.74 4.70
CA LEU A 57 -20.29 -12.11 4.45
C LEU A 57 -21.57 -12.42 5.24
N ALA A 58 -21.70 -11.88 6.45
CA ALA A 58 -22.91 -11.97 7.25
C ALA A 58 -23.97 -10.93 6.82
N HIS A 59 -23.53 -9.74 6.44
CA HIS A 59 -24.39 -8.59 6.16
C HIS A 59 -24.02 -7.96 4.80
N PRO A 60 -24.51 -8.53 3.68
CA PRO A 60 -24.13 -8.07 2.35
C PRO A 60 -24.61 -6.66 2.07
N ALA A 61 -23.70 -5.79 1.64
CA ALA A 61 -24.02 -4.45 1.13
C ALA A 61 -24.39 -4.49 -0.35
N LYS A 62 -25.19 -3.52 -0.80
CA LYS A 62 -25.51 -3.33 -2.22
C LYS A 62 -24.32 -2.70 -2.95
N PHE A 63 -23.78 -3.40 -3.94
CA PHE A 63 -22.79 -2.86 -4.88
C PHE A 63 -23.46 -2.44 -6.18
N GLY A 64 -22.78 -1.60 -6.98
CA GLY A 64 -23.25 -1.23 -8.31
C GLY A 64 -24.10 0.04 -8.38
N THR A 65 -24.44 0.67 -7.24
CA THR A 65 -25.31 1.85 -7.20
C THR A 65 -24.72 3.06 -7.94
N TRP A 66 -23.41 3.34 -7.73
CA TRP A 66 -22.72 4.48 -8.35
C TRP A 66 -21.62 4.07 -9.34
N ASN A 67 -21.27 2.77 -9.35
CA ASN A 67 -20.28 2.22 -10.27
C ASN A 67 -20.75 0.84 -10.73
N MET A 68 -21.31 0.77 -11.93
CA MET A 68 -21.85 -0.47 -12.52
C MET A 68 -20.78 -1.41 -13.09
N ARG A 69 -19.49 -1.18 -12.79
CA ARG A 69 -18.42 -2.08 -13.24
C ARG A 69 -18.72 -3.51 -12.79
N ALA A 70 -18.87 -4.39 -13.76
CA ALA A 70 -19.09 -5.79 -13.51
C ALA A 70 -17.90 -6.39 -12.73
N LEU A 71 -18.20 -7.44 -11.95
CA LEU A 71 -17.18 -8.21 -11.29
C LEU A 71 -16.28 -8.86 -12.35
N ASN A 72 -14.97 -8.62 -12.23
CA ASN A 72 -13.98 -9.20 -13.14
C ASN A 72 -13.19 -10.26 -12.36
N THR A 73 -13.30 -11.51 -12.82
CA THR A 73 -12.69 -12.67 -12.16
C THR A 73 -11.16 -12.61 -12.14
N SER A 74 -10.52 -12.02 -13.15
CA SER A 74 -9.06 -11.89 -13.19
C SER A 74 -8.55 -10.88 -12.16
N GLU A 75 -9.24 -9.76 -11.99
CA GLU A 75 -8.93 -8.77 -10.96
C GLU A 75 -9.18 -9.33 -9.55
N VAL A 76 -10.25 -10.10 -9.37
CA VAL A 76 -10.49 -10.83 -8.11
C VAL A 76 -9.35 -11.80 -7.80
N GLN A 77 -8.86 -12.52 -8.82
CA GLN A 77 -7.76 -13.46 -8.63
C GLN A 77 -6.46 -12.74 -8.24
N LYS A 78 -6.12 -11.62 -8.89
CA LYS A 78 -4.94 -10.81 -8.52
C LYS A 78 -4.98 -10.34 -7.06
N ILE A 79 -6.16 -9.93 -6.57
CA ILE A 79 -6.34 -9.54 -5.16
C ILE A 79 -6.16 -10.75 -4.25
N LEU A 80 -6.76 -11.89 -4.60
CA LEU A 80 -6.66 -13.13 -3.83
C LEU A 80 -5.21 -13.64 -3.74
N ASP A 81 -4.46 -13.60 -4.84
CA ASP A 81 -3.04 -13.95 -4.87
C ASP A 81 -2.23 -13.01 -3.97
N GLY A 82 -2.57 -11.72 -3.99
CA GLY A 82 -2.00 -10.71 -3.09
C GLY A 82 -2.18 -11.07 -1.61
N PHE A 83 -3.34 -11.59 -1.21
CA PHE A 83 -3.55 -12.03 0.18
C PHE A 83 -2.60 -13.14 0.61
N GLY A 84 -2.18 -14.01 -0.32
CA GLY A 84 -1.23 -15.09 -0.03
C GLY A 84 0.21 -14.62 0.16
N VAL A 85 0.60 -13.53 -0.53
CA VAL A 85 1.98 -13.01 -0.51
C VAL A 85 2.20 -11.98 0.59
N VAL A 86 1.31 -10.99 0.68
CA VAL A 86 1.48 -9.82 1.57
C VAL A 86 0.54 -9.81 2.76
N GLY A 87 -0.38 -10.78 2.83
CA GLY A 87 -1.45 -10.80 3.83
C GLY A 87 -2.69 -10.04 3.37
N CYS A 88 -3.79 -10.24 4.11
CA CYS A 88 -5.06 -9.56 3.86
C CYS A 88 -5.11 -8.27 4.70
N ASN A 89 -4.66 -7.16 4.14
CA ASN A 89 -4.66 -5.83 4.77
C ASN A 89 -6.06 -5.19 4.78
N ARG A 90 -7.06 -5.92 5.29
CA ARG A 90 -8.48 -5.55 5.25
C ARG A 90 -8.86 -4.40 6.18
N PHE A 91 -8.00 -4.03 7.11
CA PHE A 91 -8.24 -2.97 8.08
C PHE A 91 -7.38 -1.73 7.87
N SER A 92 -6.52 -1.72 6.83
CA SER A 92 -5.71 -0.55 6.54
C SER A 92 -6.55 0.59 5.98
N LYS A 93 -6.14 1.83 6.29
CA LYS A 93 -6.85 3.05 5.89
C LYS A 93 -6.98 3.17 4.37
N GLU A 94 -5.96 2.75 3.64
CA GLU A 94 -5.89 2.77 2.17
C GLU A 94 -6.81 1.73 1.53
N HIS A 95 -7.23 0.74 2.31
CA HIS A 95 -8.02 -0.39 1.84
C HIS A 95 -9.45 -0.38 2.36
N LEU A 96 -9.87 0.70 3.01
CA LEU A 96 -11.26 0.84 3.43
C LEU A 96 -12.23 0.77 2.26
N ILE A 97 -13.40 0.22 2.54
CA ILE A 97 -14.54 0.21 1.63
C ILE A 97 -15.46 1.37 2.02
N PRO A 98 -15.76 2.31 1.09
CA PRO A 98 -16.69 3.37 1.39
C PRO A 98 -18.11 2.81 1.49
N LEU A 99 -18.69 2.89 2.68
CA LEU A 99 -20.03 2.43 3.02
C LEU A 99 -20.95 3.65 3.13
N VAL A 100 -22.09 3.61 2.45
CA VAL A 100 -23.06 4.69 2.37
C VAL A 100 -24.35 4.23 3.02
N VAL A 101 -24.76 4.93 4.08
CA VAL A 101 -25.91 4.60 4.92
C VAL A 101 -26.41 5.88 5.59
N LYS A 102 -27.71 5.96 5.89
CA LYS A 102 -28.22 7.08 6.68
C LYS A 102 -27.70 7.04 8.11
N LYS A 103 -27.30 8.19 8.64
CA LYS A 103 -26.78 8.29 10.01
C LYS A 103 -27.76 7.78 11.07
N GLU A 104 -29.06 8.01 10.87
CA GLU A 104 -30.13 7.55 11.77
C GLU A 104 -30.20 6.03 11.95
N TYR A 105 -29.66 5.24 11.02
CA TYR A 105 -29.65 3.78 11.12
C TYR A 105 -28.42 3.24 11.83
N ILE A 106 -27.45 4.08 12.16
CA ILE A 106 -26.21 3.65 12.81
C ILE A 106 -26.38 3.72 14.32
N LYS A 107 -26.04 2.63 15.01
CA LYS A 107 -25.98 2.65 16.46
C LYS A 107 -24.79 3.49 16.92
N GLU A 108 -25.05 4.45 17.80
CA GLU A 108 -23.99 5.27 18.41
C GLU A 108 -22.91 4.41 19.08
N TYR A 109 -21.67 4.92 19.09
CA TYR A 109 -20.49 4.27 19.68
C TYR A 109 -20.04 2.95 19.02
N THR A 110 -20.59 2.61 17.85
CA THR A 110 -20.17 1.43 17.06
C THR A 110 -19.24 1.77 15.89
N TYR A 111 -18.77 3.01 15.86
CA TYR A 111 -17.78 3.54 14.92
C TYR A 111 -16.90 4.56 15.64
N ASP A 112 -15.75 4.86 15.06
CA ASP A 112 -14.78 5.84 15.55
C ASP A 112 -14.77 7.05 14.60
N GLN A 113 -14.80 8.28 15.14
CA GLN A 113 -14.82 9.49 14.29
C GLN A 113 -13.49 9.71 13.56
N GLU A 114 -12.39 9.43 14.26
CA GLU A 114 -11.05 9.39 13.69
C GLU A 114 -10.67 7.94 13.39
N PHE A 115 -9.74 7.76 12.44
CA PHE A 115 -9.28 6.42 12.09
C PHE A 115 -8.38 5.90 13.23
N PRO A 116 -8.79 4.84 13.95
CA PRO A 116 -7.98 4.27 15.02
C PRO A 116 -6.84 3.43 14.44
N ASP A 117 -6.03 2.83 15.31
CA ASP A 117 -5.10 1.78 14.88
C ASP A 117 -5.85 0.62 14.20
N GLU A 118 -5.24 0.02 13.18
CA GLU A 118 -5.90 -0.94 12.28
C GLU A 118 -6.51 -2.16 13.02
N THR A 119 -5.99 -2.49 14.21
CA THR A 119 -6.47 -3.60 15.04
C THR A 119 -7.73 -3.27 15.84
N ASP A 120 -8.05 -1.99 15.99
CA ASP A 120 -8.98 -1.49 17.01
C ASP A 120 -10.32 -1.03 16.44
N LEU A 121 -10.52 -1.16 15.12
CA LEU A 121 -11.79 -0.85 14.46
C LEU A 121 -12.96 -1.62 15.10
N ARG A 122 -13.95 -0.86 15.54
CA ARG A 122 -15.18 -1.39 16.16
C ARG A 122 -16.10 -2.02 15.11
N PRO A 123 -16.78 -3.14 15.42
CA PRO A 123 -17.84 -3.65 14.57
C PRO A 123 -19.01 -2.65 14.50
N LEU A 124 -19.31 -2.18 13.29
CA LEU A 124 -20.46 -1.32 13.04
C LEU A 124 -21.76 -2.10 13.30
N LYS A 125 -22.67 -1.50 14.07
CA LYS A 125 -24.02 -2.05 14.28
C LYS A 125 -25.05 -1.06 13.77
N LEU A 126 -26.11 -1.60 13.19
CA LEU A 126 -27.25 -0.81 12.75
C LEU A 126 -28.38 -0.94 13.77
N ASP A 127 -29.03 0.17 14.08
CA ASP A 127 -30.22 0.21 14.93
C ASP A 127 -31.47 0.27 14.05
N THR A 128 -31.83 -0.86 13.47
CA THR A 128 -32.92 -0.92 12.50
C THR A 128 -33.59 -2.28 12.46
N LYS A 129 -34.91 -2.26 12.19
CA LYS A 129 -35.72 -3.45 11.92
C LYS A 129 -35.79 -3.78 10.42
N VAL A 130 -35.27 -2.91 9.56
CA VAL A 130 -35.31 -3.08 8.11
C VAL A 130 -34.15 -3.98 7.65
N PRO A 131 -34.35 -4.88 6.66
CA PRO A 131 -33.27 -5.74 6.20
C PRO A 131 -32.09 -4.92 5.63
N ILE A 132 -30.89 -5.25 6.11
CA ILE A 132 -29.64 -4.50 5.90
C ILE A 132 -29.32 -4.28 4.41
N SER A 133 -29.64 -5.26 3.56
CA SER A 133 -29.37 -5.21 2.11
C SER A 133 -30.07 -4.06 1.38
N TYR A 134 -31.12 -3.48 1.98
CA TYR A 134 -31.83 -2.31 1.44
C TYR A 134 -31.30 -0.98 1.98
N LEU A 135 -30.57 -1.00 3.09
CA LEU A 135 -30.15 0.19 3.82
C LEU A 135 -28.70 0.59 3.56
N VAL A 136 -27.87 -0.38 3.20
CA VAL A 136 -26.43 -0.20 3.11
C VAL A 136 -25.97 -0.44 1.68
N ALA A 137 -25.37 0.60 1.08
CA ALA A 137 -24.70 0.50 -0.20
C ALA A 137 -23.20 0.72 -0.03
N ALA A 138 -22.41 0.07 -0.86
CA ALA A 138 -20.96 0.30 -0.92
C ALA A 138 -20.63 1.02 -2.22
N ALA A 139 -19.92 2.14 -2.13
CA ALA A 139 -19.54 2.92 -3.31
C ALA A 139 -18.47 2.22 -4.14
N SER A 140 -17.59 1.43 -3.52
CA SER A 140 -16.55 0.66 -4.22
C SER A 140 -16.23 -0.64 -3.49
N GLY A 141 -15.27 -1.43 -4.00
CA GLY A 141 -14.74 -2.59 -3.29
C GLY A 141 -15.40 -3.94 -3.57
N GLN A 142 -16.28 -4.04 -4.57
CA GLN A 142 -16.92 -5.30 -4.97
C GLN A 142 -15.91 -6.44 -5.21
N HIS A 143 -14.81 -6.17 -5.93
CA HIS A 143 -13.76 -7.18 -6.18
C HIS A 143 -13.02 -7.60 -4.90
N ARG A 144 -12.80 -6.68 -3.94
CA ARG A 144 -12.19 -6.97 -2.64
C ARG A 144 -13.08 -7.92 -1.82
N VAL A 145 -14.38 -7.65 -1.76
CA VAL A 145 -15.34 -8.51 -1.05
C VAL A 145 -15.48 -9.88 -1.71
N ALA A 146 -15.50 -9.93 -3.05
CA ALA A 146 -15.49 -11.20 -3.77
C ALA A 146 -14.22 -12.02 -3.50
N ALA A 147 -13.05 -11.37 -3.46
CA ALA A 147 -11.78 -12.01 -3.11
C ALA A 147 -11.79 -12.48 -1.64
N LEU A 148 -12.30 -11.66 -0.71
CA LEU A 148 -12.46 -12.03 0.70
C LEU A 148 -13.31 -13.29 0.86
N LYS A 149 -14.45 -13.37 0.16
CA LYS A 149 -15.32 -14.55 0.20
C LYS A 149 -14.57 -15.81 -0.21
N ARG A 150 -13.84 -15.77 -1.32
CA ARG A 150 -13.03 -16.91 -1.80
C ARG A 150 -11.90 -17.25 -0.83
N TRP A 151 -11.24 -16.23 -0.28
CA TRP A 151 -10.16 -16.41 0.67
C TRP A 151 -10.64 -17.08 1.95
N VAL A 152 -11.74 -16.62 2.55
CA VAL A 152 -12.35 -17.24 3.74
C VAL A 152 -12.72 -18.69 3.44
N GLN A 153 -13.33 -18.98 2.28
CA GLN A 153 -13.62 -20.36 1.86
C GLN A 153 -12.36 -21.24 1.80
N ASN A 154 -11.27 -20.73 1.22
CA ASN A 154 -9.98 -21.43 1.15
C ASN A 154 -9.40 -21.67 2.55
N GLN A 155 -9.45 -20.68 3.44
CA GLN A 155 -8.98 -20.81 4.82
C GLN A 155 -9.83 -21.79 5.63
N THR A 156 -11.16 -21.81 5.45
CA THR A 156 -12.04 -22.79 6.07
C THR A 156 -11.75 -24.21 5.59
N ALA A 157 -11.51 -24.40 4.29
CA ALA A 157 -11.11 -25.69 3.74
C ALA A 157 -9.75 -26.14 4.32
N LYS A 158 -8.78 -25.23 4.39
CA LYS A 158 -7.48 -25.46 5.01
C LYS A 158 -7.61 -25.84 6.49
N LEU A 159 -8.46 -25.15 7.25
CA LEU A 159 -8.74 -25.47 8.65
C LEU A 159 -9.24 -26.90 8.80
N LYS A 160 -10.25 -27.30 8.01
CA LYS A 160 -10.79 -28.67 8.05
C LYS A 160 -9.73 -29.73 7.77
N ASN A 161 -8.86 -29.49 6.79
CA ASN A 161 -7.77 -30.42 6.46
C ASN A 161 -6.75 -30.51 7.59
N LEU A 162 -6.35 -29.37 8.18
CA LEU A 162 -5.44 -29.34 9.33
C LEU A 162 -6.04 -29.99 10.57
N GLU A 163 -7.35 -29.85 10.81
CA GLU A 163 -8.03 -30.51 11.91
C GLU A 163 -8.11 -32.03 11.73
N LYS A 164 -8.31 -32.50 10.49
CA LYS A 164 -8.24 -33.93 10.16
C LYS A 164 -6.84 -34.48 10.39
N GLU A 165 -5.82 -33.74 9.96
CA GLU A 165 -4.42 -34.11 10.15
C GLU A 165 -4.04 -34.13 11.63
N ALA A 166 -4.44 -33.11 12.40
CA ALA A 166 -4.27 -33.06 13.83
C ALA A 166 -4.88 -34.28 14.56
N ARG A 167 -6.05 -34.75 14.12
CA ARG A 167 -6.65 -35.98 14.67
C ARG A 167 -5.87 -37.22 14.30
N ARG A 168 -5.41 -37.32 13.05
CA ARG A 168 -4.60 -38.46 12.57
C ARG A 168 -3.29 -38.60 13.35
N VAL A 169 -2.55 -37.49 13.51
CA VAL A 169 -1.28 -37.48 14.25
C VAL A 169 -1.49 -37.83 15.73
N LYS A 170 -2.58 -37.35 16.36
CA LYS A 170 -2.91 -37.72 17.74
C LYS A 170 -3.31 -39.18 17.91
N GLN A 171 -3.98 -39.78 16.93
CA GLN A 171 -4.32 -41.20 16.94
C GLN A 171 -3.05 -42.05 16.77
N ALA A 172 -2.21 -41.72 15.79
CA ALA A 172 -0.94 -42.41 15.55
C ALA A 172 -0.02 -42.38 16.79
N ALA A 173 0.14 -41.21 17.42
CA ALA A 173 0.94 -41.06 18.65
C ALA A 173 0.39 -41.82 19.87
N SER A 174 -0.92 -42.13 19.88
CA SER A 174 -1.56 -42.93 20.92
C SER A 174 -1.34 -44.44 20.71
N ASP A 175 -1.25 -44.88 19.45
CA ASP A 175 -1.13 -46.28 19.07
C ASP A 175 0.33 -46.75 19.00
N GLU A 176 1.23 -45.86 18.56
CA GLU A 176 2.69 -46.05 18.53
C GLU A 176 3.32 -44.85 19.24
N HIS A 177 4.02 -45.06 20.36
CA HIS A 177 4.64 -43.98 21.16
C HIS A 177 5.83 -43.32 20.44
N GLY A 178 5.57 -42.60 19.34
CA GLY A 178 6.57 -41.93 18.52
C GLY A 178 6.73 -40.46 18.93
N ASP A 179 7.83 -40.12 19.60
CA ASP A 179 8.23 -38.74 19.91
C ASP A 179 8.26 -37.83 18.66
N GLN A 180 8.48 -38.42 17.48
CA GLN A 180 8.48 -37.72 16.18
C GLN A 180 7.10 -37.19 15.78
N ASP A 181 6.02 -37.92 16.06
CA ASP A 181 4.65 -37.49 15.74
C ASP A 181 4.20 -36.34 16.65
N VAL A 182 4.62 -36.39 17.92
CA VAL A 182 4.38 -35.31 18.88
C VAL A 182 5.13 -34.04 18.47
N ALA A 183 6.39 -34.15 18.04
CA ALA A 183 7.17 -33.04 17.52
C ALA A 183 6.53 -32.44 16.24
N TYR A 184 6.17 -33.28 15.26
CA TYR A 184 5.50 -32.83 14.04
C TYR A 184 4.18 -32.08 14.32
N TYR A 185 3.37 -32.59 15.25
CA TYR A 185 2.14 -31.91 15.66
C TYR A 185 2.42 -30.52 16.26
N ASN A 186 3.34 -30.43 17.21
CA ASN A 186 3.63 -29.20 17.94
C ASN A 186 4.34 -28.15 17.08
N ASP A 187 5.24 -28.56 16.19
CA ASP A 187 6.09 -27.64 15.43
C ASP A 187 5.46 -27.24 14.09
N THR A 188 4.57 -28.08 13.53
CA THR A 188 4.00 -27.85 12.20
C THR A 188 2.49 -27.67 12.22
N VAL A 189 1.74 -28.65 12.74
CA VAL A 189 0.27 -28.67 12.58
C VAL A 189 -0.40 -27.63 13.49
N LYS A 190 0.01 -27.55 14.76
CA LYS A 190 -0.58 -26.64 15.74
C LYS A 190 -0.37 -25.15 15.39
N PRO A 191 0.84 -24.68 15.01
CA PRO A 191 1.03 -23.29 14.62
C PRO A 191 0.21 -22.90 13.38
N GLN A 192 0.09 -23.82 12.42
CA GLN A 192 -0.74 -23.59 11.23
C GLN A 192 -2.24 -23.52 11.57
N LEU A 193 -2.71 -24.39 12.48
CA LEU A 193 -4.09 -24.33 12.99
C LEU A 193 -4.37 -23.00 13.68
N ASP A 194 -3.50 -22.59 14.61
CA ASP A 194 -3.69 -21.37 15.39
C ASP A 194 -3.68 -20.14 14.48
N ASN A 195 -2.79 -20.09 13.49
CA ASN A 195 -2.76 -19.02 12.49
C ASN A 195 -4.05 -18.96 11.65
N VAL A 196 -4.51 -20.10 11.11
CA VAL A 196 -5.74 -20.13 10.31
C VAL A 196 -6.97 -19.77 11.14
N LYS A 197 -7.03 -20.20 12.40
CA LYS A 197 -8.09 -19.79 13.35
C LYS A 197 -8.05 -18.30 13.64
N ALA A 198 -6.87 -17.72 13.88
CA ALA A 198 -6.72 -16.28 14.09
C ALA A 198 -7.18 -15.47 12.86
N ILE A 199 -6.83 -15.93 11.66
CA ILE A 199 -7.29 -15.35 10.39
C ILE A 199 -8.82 -15.39 10.29
N LEU A 200 -9.42 -16.54 10.59
CA LEU A 200 -10.87 -16.75 10.52
C LEU A 200 -11.65 -16.05 11.63
N ASN A 201 -11.01 -15.68 12.75
CA ASN A 201 -11.65 -14.88 13.80
C ASN A 201 -12.15 -13.52 13.30
N ASN A 202 -11.46 -12.97 12.29
CA ASN A 202 -11.86 -11.74 11.61
C ASN A 202 -12.74 -11.99 10.36
N HIS A 203 -13.17 -13.24 10.14
CA HIS A 203 -14.12 -13.74 9.14
C HIS A 203 -14.34 -12.83 7.92
N GLY A 204 -15.58 -12.34 7.73
CA GLY A 204 -16.01 -11.48 6.65
C GLY A 204 -15.86 -9.99 6.95
N TYR A 205 -15.21 -9.64 8.07
CA TYR A 205 -14.97 -8.26 8.41
C TYR A 205 -13.98 -7.62 7.44
N TRP A 206 -14.28 -6.37 7.10
CA TRP A 206 -13.41 -5.48 6.35
C TRP A 206 -13.61 -4.05 6.89
N GLY A 207 -12.54 -3.25 6.90
CA GLY A 207 -12.59 -1.86 7.36
C GLY A 207 -13.43 -0.99 6.42
N VAL A 208 -14.26 -0.12 6.97
CA VAL A 208 -15.14 0.76 6.21
C VAL A 208 -14.97 2.21 6.64
N ALA A 209 -15.09 3.11 5.67
CA ALA A 209 -15.32 4.54 5.91
C ALA A 209 -16.81 4.80 5.65
N ILE A 210 -17.50 5.37 6.62
CA ILE A 210 -18.96 5.45 6.65
C ILE A 210 -19.38 6.87 6.25
N TYR A 211 -20.23 6.98 5.23
CA TYR A 211 -20.72 8.24 4.69
C TYR A 211 -22.24 8.34 4.84
N ASP A 212 -22.70 9.51 5.26
CA ASP A 212 -24.12 9.85 5.31
C ASP A 212 -24.65 10.09 3.90
N VAL A 213 -25.65 9.31 3.50
CA VAL A 213 -26.27 9.43 2.18
C VAL A 213 -27.03 10.76 2.02
N ASP A 214 -27.55 11.32 3.10
CA ASP A 214 -28.35 12.55 3.05
C ASP A 214 -27.47 13.81 2.92
N LEU A 215 -26.15 13.68 3.15
CA LEU A 215 -25.17 14.77 3.06
C LEU A 215 -24.28 14.70 1.81
N ALA A 216 -24.36 13.62 1.03
CA ALA A 216 -23.54 13.41 -0.16
C ALA A 216 -24.39 13.33 -1.43
N SER A 217 -24.12 14.20 -2.39
CA SER A 217 -24.73 14.16 -3.73
C SER A 217 -24.33 12.91 -4.50
N VAL A 218 -25.18 12.52 -5.47
CA VAL A 218 -24.92 11.39 -6.38
C VAL A 218 -23.59 11.57 -7.13
N GLU A 219 -23.24 12.80 -7.51
CA GLU A 219 -21.95 13.09 -8.16
C GLU A 219 -20.76 12.81 -7.26
N SER A 220 -20.83 13.21 -5.99
CA SER A 220 -19.78 12.99 -5.00
C SER A 220 -19.64 11.50 -4.64
N LEU A 221 -20.76 10.77 -4.54
CA LEU A 221 -20.75 9.31 -4.36
C LEU A 221 -20.23 8.57 -5.59
N THR A 222 -20.50 9.08 -6.79
CA THR A 222 -19.91 8.58 -8.04
C THR A 222 -18.40 8.83 -8.06
N TYR A 223 -17.94 10.02 -7.65
CA TYR A 223 -16.51 10.32 -7.51
C TYR A 223 -15.83 9.35 -6.54
N LEU A 224 -16.42 9.13 -5.35
CA LEU A 224 -15.95 8.16 -4.36
C LEU A 224 -15.85 6.73 -4.93
N SER A 225 -16.80 6.34 -5.78
CA SER A 225 -16.84 5.01 -6.41
C SER A 225 -15.74 4.75 -7.43
N THR A 226 -15.13 5.80 -7.97
CA THR A 226 -14.13 5.66 -9.05
C THR A 226 -12.78 5.16 -8.56
N ASN A 227 -12.55 5.09 -7.24
CA ASN A 227 -11.24 4.76 -6.65
C ASN A 227 -10.14 5.50 -7.41
N GLN A 228 -10.18 6.84 -7.43
CA GLN A 228 -9.06 7.62 -7.96
C GLN A 228 -7.84 7.31 -7.11
N ARG A 229 -7.08 6.29 -7.51
CA ARG A 229 -5.68 6.21 -7.20
C ARG A 229 -5.09 7.40 -7.93
N ILE A 230 -4.95 8.53 -7.24
CA ILE A 230 -3.85 9.43 -7.55
C ILE A 230 -2.66 8.48 -7.68
N HIS A 231 -2.01 8.47 -8.85
CA HIS A 231 -0.78 7.70 -9.02
C HIS A 231 0.24 8.34 -8.07
N VAL A 232 0.20 7.94 -6.80
CA VAL A 232 1.26 8.18 -5.84
C VAL A 232 2.40 7.34 -6.39
N TYR A 233 3.44 8.03 -6.84
CA TYR A 233 4.67 7.39 -7.27
C TYR A 233 5.10 6.44 -6.15
N LYS A 234 4.92 5.13 -6.36
CA LYS A 234 5.38 4.11 -5.44
C LYS A 234 6.77 3.73 -5.91
N GLU A 235 7.75 4.11 -5.11
CA GLU A 235 9.15 3.82 -5.35
C GLU A 235 9.35 2.33 -5.66
N THR A 236 10.09 2.05 -6.73
CA THR A 236 10.37 0.66 -7.11
C THR A 236 11.31 0.00 -6.08
N PRO A 237 11.30 -1.34 -5.95
CA PRO A 237 12.27 -2.03 -5.09
C PRO A 237 13.73 -1.68 -5.40
N GLU A 238 14.05 -1.39 -6.66
CA GLU A 238 15.37 -0.97 -7.10
C GLU A 238 15.71 0.44 -6.62
N GLU A 239 14.76 1.38 -6.70
CA GLU A 239 14.94 2.73 -6.14
C GLU A 239 15.10 2.70 -4.62
N GLY A 240 14.31 1.89 -3.92
CA GLY A 240 14.42 1.74 -2.47
C GLY A 240 15.78 1.17 -2.01
N LEU A 241 16.46 0.36 -2.84
CA LEU A 241 17.85 -0.07 -2.57
C LEU A 241 18.80 1.13 -2.56
N ILE A 242 18.68 2.00 -3.56
CA ILE A 242 19.54 3.19 -3.72
C ILE A 242 19.26 4.23 -2.65
N GLN A 243 18.00 4.43 -2.28
CA GLN A 243 17.65 5.34 -1.20
C GLN A 243 18.29 4.90 0.11
N LYS A 244 18.17 3.62 0.48
CA LYS A 244 18.82 3.05 1.67
C LYS A 244 20.35 3.17 1.61
N TYR A 245 20.95 2.89 0.47
CA TYR A 245 22.39 3.09 0.27
C TYR A 245 22.79 4.55 0.55
N ARG A 246 22.07 5.52 -0.01
CA ARG A 246 22.34 6.96 0.21
C ARG A 246 22.14 7.37 1.66
N GLU A 247 21.12 6.84 2.34
CA GLU A 247 20.91 7.06 3.77
C GLU A 247 22.08 6.54 4.60
N MET A 248 22.58 5.34 4.30
CA MET A 248 23.72 4.72 4.98
C MET A 248 25.02 5.52 4.75
N MET A 249 25.21 6.04 3.55
CA MET A 249 26.39 6.84 3.18
C MET A 249 26.27 8.33 3.56
N SER A 250 25.10 8.77 4.05
CA SER A 250 24.87 10.18 4.39
C SER A 250 25.72 10.61 5.58
N PRO A 251 26.50 11.70 5.46
CA PRO A 251 27.29 12.24 6.57
C PRO A 251 26.42 12.82 7.70
N MET A 252 25.14 13.11 7.42
CA MET A 252 24.20 13.70 8.39
C MET A 252 23.53 12.67 9.32
N ASN A 253 23.76 11.37 9.14
CA ASN A 253 23.12 10.34 9.98
C ASN A 253 24.06 9.15 10.28
N PRO A 254 25.12 9.35 11.08
CA PRO A 254 26.13 8.32 11.34
C PRO A 254 25.60 7.09 12.08
N ALA A 255 24.46 7.22 12.80
CA ALA A 255 23.81 6.13 13.50
C ALA A 255 23.22 5.05 12.56
N LYS A 256 22.92 5.39 11.30
CA LYS A 256 22.38 4.47 10.29
C LYS A 256 23.43 3.71 9.49
N ARG A 257 24.72 3.87 9.80
CA ARG A 257 25.84 3.23 9.06
C ARG A 257 25.92 1.71 9.25
N LYS A 258 25.26 1.17 10.27
CA LYS A 258 25.11 -0.27 10.46
C LYS A 258 23.61 -0.59 10.48
N PRO A 259 23.13 -1.44 9.56
CA PRO A 259 21.76 -1.91 9.61
C PRO A 259 21.51 -2.70 10.90
N GLU A 260 20.55 -2.27 11.73
CA GLU A 260 19.95 -3.19 12.70
C GLU A 260 19.02 -4.11 11.91
N ALA A 261 19.47 -5.36 11.69
CA ALA A 261 18.63 -6.37 11.06
C ALA A 261 17.47 -6.70 12.01
N SER A 262 16.30 -6.10 11.79
CA SER A 262 15.09 -6.61 12.40
C SER A 262 14.73 -7.92 11.69
N PHE A 263 14.85 -9.04 12.40
CA PHE A 263 14.59 -10.41 11.93
C PHE A 263 13.15 -10.67 11.44
N VAL A 264 12.32 -9.62 11.30
CA VAL A 264 10.88 -9.69 11.04
C VAL A 264 10.52 -9.25 9.61
N THR A 265 11.43 -8.58 8.88
CA THR A 265 11.11 -8.12 7.52
C THR A 265 11.33 -9.23 6.48
N LYS A 266 10.29 -9.55 5.68
CA LYS A 266 10.36 -10.45 4.51
C LYS A 266 10.18 -9.64 3.22
N GLY A 267 10.65 -10.16 2.08
CA GLY A 267 10.41 -9.57 0.75
C GLY A 267 11.51 -8.61 0.27
N SER A 268 11.17 -7.64 -0.58
CA SER A 268 12.14 -6.73 -1.21
C SER A 268 12.97 -5.92 -0.20
N VAL A 269 12.34 -5.50 0.89
CA VAL A 269 12.98 -4.74 1.98
C VAL A 269 14.12 -5.54 2.62
N PHE A 270 13.91 -6.85 2.83
CA PHE A 270 14.92 -7.77 3.36
C PHE A 270 16.08 -7.95 2.38
N LYS A 271 15.77 -8.23 1.09
CA LYS A 271 16.80 -8.38 0.05
C LYS A 271 17.68 -7.14 -0.08
N GLN A 272 17.09 -5.94 -0.01
CA GLN A 272 17.85 -4.69 -0.01
C GLN A 272 18.81 -4.60 1.18
N TRP A 273 18.35 -4.98 2.38
CA TRP A 273 19.18 -4.94 3.58
C TRP A 273 20.32 -5.94 3.50
N GLU A 274 20.03 -7.18 3.11
CA GLU A 274 21.02 -8.24 2.97
C GLU A 274 22.09 -7.89 1.93
N LEU A 275 21.73 -7.18 0.86
CA LEU A 275 22.69 -6.64 -0.10
C LEU A 275 23.59 -5.57 0.52
N LEU A 276 23.04 -4.64 1.29
CA LEU A 276 23.79 -3.52 1.86
C LEU A 276 24.70 -3.91 3.02
N THR A 277 24.52 -5.10 3.62
CA THR A 277 25.49 -5.64 4.59
C THR A 277 26.76 -6.17 3.92
N GLN A 278 26.77 -6.37 2.60
CA GLN A 278 27.92 -6.82 1.86
C GLN A 278 28.80 -5.63 1.42
N ASP A 279 30.01 -5.54 1.95
CA ASP A 279 30.95 -4.44 1.64
C ASP A 279 31.23 -4.27 0.14
N TYR A 280 31.33 -5.39 -0.59
CA TYR A 280 31.59 -5.35 -2.04
C TYR A 280 30.39 -4.84 -2.84
N VAL A 281 29.15 -5.11 -2.38
CA VAL A 281 27.93 -4.58 -3.00
C VAL A 281 27.83 -3.08 -2.76
N THR A 282 28.08 -2.63 -1.52
CA THR A 282 28.10 -1.21 -1.17
C THR A 282 29.14 -0.44 -2.00
N LYS A 283 30.33 -1.01 -2.20
CA LYS A 283 31.33 -0.42 -3.10
C LYS A 283 30.84 -0.36 -4.55
N LEU A 284 30.30 -1.46 -5.08
CA LEU A 284 29.79 -1.51 -6.45
C LEU A 284 28.68 -0.48 -6.68
N LEU A 285 27.72 -0.37 -5.75
CA LEU A 285 26.64 0.61 -5.84
C LEU A 285 27.16 2.06 -5.87
N GLY A 286 28.22 2.37 -5.13
CA GLY A 286 28.89 3.68 -5.22
C GLY A 286 29.41 3.97 -6.62
N TYR A 287 30.15 3.02 -7.21
CA TYR A 287 30.66 3.16 -8.57
C TYR A 287 29.56 3.27 -9.64
N LEU A 288 28.45 2.53 -9.48
CA LEU A 288 27.31 2.60 -10.38
C LEU A 288 26.58 3.94 -10.25
N LEU A 289 26.39 4.46 -9.03
CA LEU A 289 25.70 5.72 -8.80
C LEU A 289 26.50 6.93 -9.30
N ASP A 290 27.82 6.88 -9.20
CA ASP A 290 28.70 7.87 -9.81
C ASP A 290 28.55 7.94 -11.34
N LEU A 291 28.21 6.83 -12.01
CA LEU A 291 27.91 6.81 -13.46
C LEU A 291 26.51 7.37 -13.78
N GLY A 292 25.70 7.62 -12.75
CA GLY A 292 24.35 8.15 -12.86
C GLY A 292 23.30 7.14 -12.38
N PRO A 293 22.19 7.58 -11.77
CA PRO A 293 21.18 6.69 -11.16
C PRO A 293 20.30 5.97 -12.19
N HIS A 294 20.45 6.23 -13.48
CA HIS A 294 19.54 5.73 -14.51
C HIS A 294 19.55 4.20 -14.68
N PHE A 295 20.61 3.52 -14.24
CA PHE A 295 20.67 2.06 -14.30
C PHE A 295 19.55 1.39 -13.48
N VAL A 296 19.05 2.08 -12.45
CA VAL A 296 17.98 1.61 -11.57
C VAL A 296 16.67 1.35 -12.32
N HIS A 297 16.43 2.12 -13.40
CA HIS A 297 15.25 1.95 -14.25
C HIS A 297 15.52 1.06 -15.47
N SER A 298 16.73 0.52 -15.60
CA SER A 298 17.07 -0.39 -16.70
C SER A 298 16.29 -1.68 -16.58
N LYS A 299 15.79 -2.21 -17.70
CA LYS A 299 15.15 -3.53 -17.74
C LYS A 299 16.07 -4.64 -17.25
N SER A 300 17.39 -4.45 -17.38
CA SER A 300 18.43 -5.40 -16.98
C SER A 300 18.75 -5.36 -15.49
N PHE A 301 18.39 -4.27 -14.78
CA PHE A 301 18.63 -4.16 -13.34
C PHE A 301 17.35 -4.51 -12.60
N LYS A 302 17.26 -5.76 -12.14
CA LYS A 302 16.17 -6.26 -11.31
C LYS A 302 16.70 -6.64 -9.94
N LEU A 303 16.03 -6.18 -8.88
CA LEU A 303 16.47 -6.43 -7.51
C LEU A 303 16.60 -7.93 -7.21
N SER A 304 15.71 -8.77 -7.77
CA SER A 304 15.80 -10.22 -7.59
C SER A 304 17.06 -10.83 -8.19
N HIS A 305 17.38 -10.51 -9.45
CA HIS A 305 18.58 -11.03 -10.12
C HIS A 305 19.84 -10.47 -9.49
N PHE A 306 19.86 -9.16 -9.22
CA PHE A 306 20.99 -8.52 -8.56
C PHE A 306 21.26 -9.13 -7.17
N HIS A 307 20.20 -9.43 -6.41
CA HIS A 307 20.31 -10.13 -5.15
C HIS A 307 20.88 -11.54 -5.32
N GLU A 308 20.35 -12.33 -6.25
CA GLU A 308 20.84 -13.69 -6.52
C GLU A 308 22.32 -13.72 -6.97
N ASP A 309 22.69 -12.84 -7.89
CA ASP A 309 24.06 -12.76 -8.41
C ASP A 309 25.06 -12.33 -7.32
N MET A 310 24.71 -11.30 -6.55
CA MET A 310 25.61 -10.75 -5.54
C MET A 310 25.70 -11.62 -4.29
N MET A 311 24.65 -12.36 -3.92
CA MET A 311 24.68 -13.28 -2.77
C MET A 311 25.25 -14.66 -3.14
N SER A 312 25.54 -14.92 -4.41
CA SER A 312 26.19 -16.16 -4.85
C SER A 312 27.64 -16.26 -4.36
N SER A 313 28.23 -17.46 -4.46
CA SER A 313 29.66 -17.68 -4.19
C SER A 313 30.60 -16.84 -5.06
N TYR A 314 30.12 -16.28 -6.17
CA TYR A 314 30.89 -15.48 -7.10
C TYR A 314 30.59 -13.98 -7.02
N GLY A 315 29.66 -13.55 -6.17
CA GLY A 315 29.20 -12.16 -6.10
C GLY A 315 30.32 -11.15 -5.87
N GLY A 316 31.26 -11.47 -4.98
CA GLY A 316 32.45 -10.64 -4.75
C GLY A 316 33.38 -10.51 -5.97
N ILE A 317 33.53 -11.59 -6.74
CA ILE A 317 34.35 -11.59 -7.98
C ILE A 317 33.66 -10.75 -9.05
N LEU A 318 32.34 -10.91 -9.22
CA LEU A 318 31.54 -10.12 -10.15
C LEU A 318 31.61 -8.62 -9.83
N ALA A 319 31.47 -8.26 -8.54
CA ALA A 319 31.60 -6.89 -8.09
C ALA A 319 33.00 -6.32 -8.38
N TYR A 320 34.06 -7.10 -8.11
CA TYR A 320 35.44 -6.69 -8.38
C TYR A 320 35.67 -6.42 -9.88
N ILE A 321 35.28 -7.35 -10.76
CA ILE A 321 35.45 -7.20 -12.21
C ILE A 321 34.67 -5.98 -12.71
N SER A 322 33.44 -5.81 -12.23
CA SER A 322 32.57 -4.68 -12.62
C SER A 322 33.18 -3.34 -12.21
N ILE A 323 33.68 -3.21 -10.97
CA ILE A 323 34.36 -2.01 -10.49
C ILE A 323 35.59 -1.71 -11.36
N ARG A 324 36.43 -2.71 -11.64
CA ARG A 324 37.63 -2.53 -12.49
C ARG A 324 37.27 -2.10 -13.92
N ALA A 325 36.20 -2.64 -14.48
CA ALA A 325 35.71 -2.24 -15.79
C ALA A 325 35.26 -0.76 -15.79
N ILE A 326 34.49 -0.36 -14.78
CA ILE A 326 34.06 1.04 -14.60
C ILE A 326 35.25 1.98 -14.44
N GLU A 327 36.24 1.63 -13.61
CA GLU A 327 37.46 2.41 -13.43
C GLU A 327 38.23 2.61 -14.75
N ARG A 328 38.30 1.58 -15.60
CA ARG A 328 38.96 1.67 -16.91
C ARG A 328 38.20 2.55 -17.88
N LEU A 329 36.87 2.43 -17.93
CA LEU A 329 36.01 3.27 -18.77
C LEU A 329 36.08 4.76 -18.42
N ARG A 330 36.44 5.11 -17.18
CA ARG A 330 36.65 6.52 -16.78
C ARG A 330 38.01 7.09 -17.20
N ARG A 331 38.98 6.26 -17.57
CA ARG A 331 40.33 6.69 -17.96
C ARG A 331 40.47 6.94 -19.46
N THR A 332 39.50 6.50 -20.25
CA THR A 332 39.38 6.72 -21.70
C THR A 332 38.50 7.91 -21.99
#